data_AF-W1V957-F1
#
_entry.id   AF-W1V957-F1
#
_cell.length_a   1.000
_cell.length_b   1.000
_cell.length_c   1.000
_cell.angle_alpha   90.00
_cell.angle_beta   90.00
_cell.angle_gamma   90.00
#
_symmetry.space_group_name_H-M   'P 1'
#
loop_
_entity.id
_entity.type
_entity.pdbx_description
1 polymer ?
#
loop_
_entity_poly.entity_id
_entity_poly.type
_entity_poly.pdbx_seq_one_letter_code
_entity_poly.pdbx_strand_id
1 'polypeptide(L)'
;LFGDSVYEVVRVVKGRCFALSYHQDRLYRSMREMDIPVKMTPDDLTELHEILIEQSEIKEGYIYLQISRGVAPRHHAYDRSKLEPQMLMSIRTLDLDEVNKLGEGVKAIALPDERWEHVDIKTTNLIPNILAQTKAEKKFAYTAILFRDGICTEGATSNVFAVKDGILYTHPADNHILKGITRQMILTRVAPSLGITIIE
;
A
#
# COMPACT_ATOMS: atom_id res chain seq x y z
N LEU A 1 5.40 19.22 -3.97
CA LEU A 1 4.46 20.35 -4.21
C LEU A 1 3.00 19.91 -4.19
N PHE A 2 2.61 18.89 -4.98
CA PHE A 2 1.20 18.54 -5.18
C PHE A 2 0.79 17.13 -4.71
N GLY A 3 1.66 16.38 -4.02
CA GLY A 3 1.42 14.95 -3.79
C GLY A 3 1.41 14.13 -5.09
N ASP A 4 2.01 14.65 -6.16
CA ASP A 4 2.01 14.08 -7.50
C ASP A 4 3.06 12.97 -7.65
N SER A 5 2.81 11.88 -6.93
CA SER A 5 3.65 10.69 -6.91
C SER A 5 2.88 9.44 -6.49
N VAL A 6 3.44 8.29 -6.88
CA VAL A 6 3.02 6.96 -6.43
C VAL A 6 4.08 6.35 -5.54
N TYR A 7 3.68 5.38 -4.72
CA TYR A 7 4.62 4.70 -3.82
C TYR A 7 4.29 3.23 -3.59
N GLU A 8 5.28 2.47 -3.11
CA GLU A 8 5.18 1.10 -2.67
C GLU A 8 5.88 0.89 -1.33
N VAL A 9 5.44 -0.14 -0.61
CA VAL A 9 6.10 -0.64 0.60
C VAL A 9 6.23 -2.15 0.47
N VAL A 10 7.46 -2.63 0.33
CA VAL A 10 7.79 -4.05 0.11
C VAL A 10 8.42 -4.63 1.36
N ARG A 11 7.90 -5.77 1.83
CA ARG A 11 8.46 -6.50 2.98
C ARG A 11 9.75 -7.22 2.57
N VAL A 12 10.80 -7.12 3.38
CA VAL A 12 12.07 -7.86 3.21
C VAL A 12 12.14 -8.97 4.25
N VAL A 13 12.04 -10.24 3.85
CA VAL A 13 12.10 -11.41 4.73
C VAL A 13 13.37 -12.20 4.44
N LYS A 14 14.17 -12.49 5.47
CA LYS A 14 15.47 -13.18 5.34
C LYS A 14 16.35 -12.60 4.22
N GLY A 15 16.36 -11.27 4.09
CA GLY A 15 17.13 -10.55 3.08
C GLY A 15 16.60 -10.70 1.65
N ARG A 16 15.30 -10.99 1.46
CA ARG A 16 14.66 -11.05 0.14
C ARG A 16 13.33 -10.32 0.14
N CYS A 17 12.99 -9.66 -0.96
CA CYS A 17 11.69 -9.04 -1.11
C CYS A 17 10.57 -10.09 -1.21
N PHE A 18 9.52 -9.92 -0.40
CA PHE A 18 8.31 -10.72 -0.47
C PHE A 18 7.35 -10.16 -1.53
N ALA A 19 6.91 -11.02 -2.46
CA ALA A 19 5.94 -10.69 -3.50
C ALA A 19 6.31 -9.47 -4.38
N LEU A 20 7.60 -9.24 -4.64
CA LEU A 20 8.10 -8.05 -5.34
C LEU A 20 7.42 -7.78 -6.68
N SER A 21 7.21 -8.81 -7.50
CA SER A 21 6.56 -8.66 -8.82
C SER A 21 5.15 -8.08 -8.70
N TYR A 22 4.37 -8.49 -7.69
CA TYR A 22 3.03 -7.95 -7.44
C TYR A 22 3.08 -6.47 -7.04
N HIS A 23 4.08 -6.09 -6.24
CA HIS A 23 4.30 -4.68 -5.88
C HIS A 23 4.71 -3.84 -7.10
N GLN A 24 5.59 -4.36 -7.96
CA GLN A 24 6.00 -3.69 -9.21
C GLN A 24 4.81 -3.51 -10.16
N ASP A 25 4.00 -4.55 -10.37
CA ASP A 25 2.79 -4.48 -11.21
C ASP A 25 1.85 -3.37 -10.74
N ARG A 26 1.64 -3.26 -9.42
CA ARG A 26 0.78 -2.23 -8.83
C ARG A 26 1.41 -0.83 -8.91
N LEU A 27 2.73 -0.71 -8.75
CA LEU A 27 3.46 0.53 -8.96
C LEU A 27 3.25 1.03 -10.39
N TYR A 28 3.55 0.20 -11.40
CA TYR A 28 3.40 0.54 -12.81
C TYR A 28 1.94 0.82 -13.20
N ARG A 29 0.98 0.09 -12.61
CA ARG A 29 -0.44 0.46 -12.72
C ARG A 29 -0.67 1.87 -12.21
N SER A 30 -0.26 2.17 -10.98
CA SER A 30 -0.50 3.49 -10.37
C SER A 30 0.18 4.61 -11.17
N MET A 31 1.39 4.38 -11.68
CA MET A 31 2.08 5.32 -12.57
C MET A 31 1.27 5.59 -13.83
N ARG A 32 0.72 4.54 -14.46
CA ARG A 32 -0.11 4.67 -15.66
C ARG A 32 -1.41 5.41 -15.39
N GLU A 33 -2.12 5.11 -14.31
CA GLU A 33 -3.36 5.83 -13.93
C GLU A 33 -3.09 7.32 -13.65
N MET A 34 -1.90 7.64 -13.13
CA MET A 34 -1.47 9.03 -12.95
C MET A 34 -0.79 9.64 -14.18
N ASP A 35 -0.64 8.93 -15.29
CA ASP A 35 0.14 9.36 -16.47
C ASP A 35 1.59 9.81 -16.15
N ILE A 36 2.24 9.15 -15.19
CA ILE A 36 3.66 9.37 -14.89
C ILE A 36 4.50 8.60 -15.93
N PRO A 37 5.49 9.24 -16.58
CA PRO A 37 6.39 8.55 -17.51
C PRO A 37 7.11 7.37 -16.85
N VAL A 38 7.19 6.25 -17.57
CA VAL A 38 7.99 5.09 -17.16
C VAL A 38 9.35 5.19 -17.82
N LYS A 39 10.41 5.31 -17.01
CA LYS A 39 11.81 5.45 -17.46
C LYS A 39 12.71 4.31 -16.96
N MET A 40 12.15 3.36 -16.21
CA MET A 40 12.85 2.21 -15.66
C MET A 40 12.02 0.96 -15.92
N THR A 41 12.71 -0.16 -16.10
CA THR A 41 12.10 -1.47 -16.28
C THR A 41 11.85 -2.16 -14.93
N PRO A 42 10.98 -3.18 -14.88
CA PRO A 42 10.85 -4.01 -13.68
C PRO A 42 12.17 -4.66 -13.24
N ASP A 43 13.04 -5.02 -14.19
CA ASP A 43 14.35 -5.62 -13.90
C ASP A 43 15.28 -4.60 -13.22
N ASP A 44 15.34 -3.36 -13.73
CA ASP A 44 16.11 -2.27 -13.11
C ASP A 44 15.66 -2.03 -11.65
N LEU A 45 14.34 -2.02 -11.43
CA LEU A 45 13.80 -1.87 -10.07
C LEU A 45 14.15 -3.06 -9.19
N THR A 46 14.18 -4.28 -9.74
CA THR A 46 14.55 -5.49 -8.98
C THR A 46 16.00 -5.40 -8.52
N GLU A 47 16.92 -5.05 -9.43
CA GLU A 47 18.34 -4.86 -9.12
C GLU A 47 18.54 -3.82 -8.01
N LEU A 48 17.81 -2.70 -8.05
CA LEU A 48 17.90 -1.67 -7.01
C LEU A 48 17.38 -2.13 -5.64
N HIS A 49 16.35 -2.99 -5.58
CA HIS A 49 15.92 -3.60 -4.32
C HIS A 49 17.03 -4.50 -3.76
N GLU A 50 17.67 -5.30 -4.62
CA GLU A 50 18.75 -6.21 -4.23
C GLU A 50 19.97 -5.45 -3.72
N ILE A 51 20.42 -4.43 -4.45
CA ILE A 51 21.53 -3.54 -4.04
C ILE A 51 21.23 -2.90 -2.68
N LEU A 52 20.01 -2.39 -2.47
CA LEU A 52 19.65 -1.72 -1.21
C LEU A 52 19.62 -2.70 -0.03
N ILE A 53 19.18 -3.94 -0.24
CA ILE A 53 19.23 -5.00 0.78
C ILE A 53 20.66 -5.42 1.09
N GLU A 54 21.50 -5.58 0.06
CA GLU A 54 22.90 -5.95 0.21
C GLU A 54 23.67 -4.90 0.99
N GLN A 55 23.59 -3.63 0.58
CA GLN A 55 24.32 -2.53 1.21
C GLN A 55 23.86 -2.20 2.63
N SER A 56 22.59 -2.43 2.96
CA SER A 56 22.07 -2.19 4.31
C SER A 56 22.26 -3.36 5.26
N GLU A 57 22.56 -4.55 4.73
CA GLU A 57 22.60 -5.83 5.45
C GLU A 57 21.28 -6.21 6.17
N ILE A 58 20.19 -5.46 5.97
CA ILE A 58 18.90 -5.67 6.65
C ILE A 58 18.27 -6.96 6.15
N LYS A 59 18.02 -7.89 7.08
CA LYS A 59 17.37 -9.17 6.78
C LYS A 59 15.86 -9.15 7.00
N GLU A 60 15.40 -8.32 7.93
CA GLU A 60 14.00 -8.17 8.28
C GLU A 60 13.65 -6.69 8.26
N GLY A 61 12.86 -6.28 7.27
CA GLY A 61 12.59 -4.87 7.08
C GLY A 61 11.46 -4.56 6.11
N TYR A 62 11.38 -3.29 5.78
CA TYR A 62 10.57 -2.75 4.71
C TYR A 62 11.40 -1.85 3.82
N ILE A 63 11.18 -1.97 2.52
CA ILE A 63 11.64 -1.02 1.52
C ILE A 63 10.46 -0.12 1.18
N TYR A 64 10.65 1.18 1.31
CA TYR A 64 9.77 2.20 0.76
C TYR A 64 10.35 2.64 -0.60
N LEU A 65 9.49 2.72 -1.61
CA LEU A 65 9.81 3.23 -2.93
C LEU A 65 8.75 4.28 -3.31
N GLN A 66 9.18 5.43 -3.81
CA GLN A 66 8.28 6.47 -4.31
C GLN A 66 8.80 7.02 -5.62
N ILE A 67 7.89 7.22 -6.58
CA ILE A 67 8.20 7.84 -7.88
C ILE A 67 7.25 9.03 -8.07
N SER A 68 7.82 10.23 -8.18
CA SER A 68 7.09 11.46 -8.52
C SER A 68 7.16 11.76 -10.00
N ARG A 69 6.22 12.58 -10.49
CA ARG A 69 6.20 13.02 -11.90
C ARG A 69 7.46 13.78 -12.33
N GLY A 70 8.18 14.37 -11.38
CA GLY A 70 9.42 15.07 -11.62
C GLY A 70 9.39 16.52 -11.14
N VAL A 71 10.39 17.30 -11.58
CA VAL A 71 10.53 18.72 -11.23
C VAL A 71 10.17 19.57 -12.44
N ALA A 72 9.26 20.53 -12.22
CA ALA A 72 8.84 21.52 -13.21
C ALA A 72 8.41 22.82 -12.50
N PRO A 73 8.32 23.96 -13.21
CA PRO A 73 7.69 25.16 -12.68
C PRO A 73 6.29 24.86 -12.13
N ARG A 74 5.90 25.54 -11.04
CA ARG A 74 4.63 25.26 -10.34
C ARG A 74 3.43 25.55 -11.25
N HIS A 75 2.84 24.49 -11.79
CA HIS A 75 1.63 24.52 -12.62
C HIS A 75 0.87 23.20 -12.47
N HIS A 76 -0.47 23.21 -12.61
CA HIS A 76 -1.28 22.00 -12.44
C HIS A 76 -1.30 21.12 -13.70
N ALA A 77 -1.30 21.74 -14.89
CA ALA A 77 -1.13 21.00 -16.14
C ALA A 77 0.36 20.72 -16.40
N TYR A 78 0.63 19.63 -17.11
CA TYR A 78 1.97 19.15 -17.42
C TYR A 78 2.09 18.76 -18.90
N ASP A 79 3.33 18.71 -19.38
CA ASP A 79 3.70 18.16 -20.69
C ASP A 79 4.54 16.90 -20.45
N ARG A 80 3.93 15.73 -20.66
CA ARG A 80 4.49 14.42 -20.36
C ARG A 80 5.86 14.20 -21.00
N SER A 81 6.13 14.73 -22.19
CA SER A 81 7.41 14.51 -22.89
C SER A 81 8.57 15.31 -22.30
N LYS A 82 8.30 16.28 -21.43
CA LYS A 82 9.32 17.14 -20.80
C LYS A 82 9.64 16.76 -19.36
N LEU A 83 9.04 15.68 -18.86
CA LEU A 83 9.12 15.28 -17.46
C LEU A 83 10.15 14.18 -17.25
N GLU A 84 11.00 14.37 -16.24
CA GLU A 84 11.92 13.36 -15.72
C GLU A 84 11.48 12.94 -14.32
N PRO A 85 10.82 11.77 -14.16
CA PRO A 85 10.40 11.24 -12.88
C PRO A 85 11.55 11.19 -11.88
N GLN A 86 11.24 11.46 -10.61
CA GLN A 86 12.23 11.35 -9.52
C GLN A 86 11.84 10.21 -8.60
N MET A 87 12.80 9.35 -8.32
CA MET A 87 12.64 8.19 -7.45
C MET A 87 13.33 8.42 -6.11
N LEU A 88 12.65 8.04 -5.03
CA LEU A 88 13.19 7.93 -3.69
C LEU A 88 12.99 6.49 -3.23
N MET A 89 14.04 5.90 -2.66
CA MET A 89 13.98 4.56 -2.11
C MET A 89 14.73 4.52 -0.78
N SER A 90 14.17 3.83 0.20
CA SER A 90 14.77 3.70 1.53
C SER A 90 14.42 2.36 2.14
N ILE A 91 15.36 1.76 2.85
CA ILE A 91 15.14 0.54 3.62
C ILE A 91 15.21 0.85 5.11
N ARG A 92 14.35 0.19 5.90
CA ARG A 92 14.37 0.24 7.36
C ARG A 92 14.20 -1.14 7.97
N THR A 93 14.85 -1.37 9.10
CA THR A 93 14.69 -2.57 9.90
C THR A 93 13.26 -2.64 10.46
N LEU A 94 12.75 -3.86 10.56
CA LEU A 94 11.49 -4.17 11.22
C LEU A 94 11.76 -4.83 12.56
N ASP A 95 11.12 -4.32 13.61
CA ASP A 95 11.04 -5.02 14.88
C ASP A 95 10.03 -6.17 14.77
N LEU A 96 10.53 -7.41 14.80
CA LEU A 96 9.69 -8.61 14.71
C LEU A 96 8.86 -8.82 15.98
N ASP A 97 9.35 -8.40 17.15
CA ASP A 97 8.62 -8.58 18.40
C ASP A 97 7.40 -7.66 18.45
N GLU A 98 7.53 -6.42 17.96
CA GLU A 98 6.38 -5.54 17.79
C GLU A 98 5.34 -6.10 16.83
N VAL A 99 5.78 -6.69 15.71
CA VAL A 99 4.86 -7.32 14.75
C VAL A 99 4.18 -8.55 15.34
N ASN A 100 4.92 -9.39 16.06
CA ASN A 100 4.37 -10.60 16.67
C ASN A 100 3.29 -10.27 17.72
N LYS A 101 3.45 -9.17 18.47
CA LYS A 101 2.44 -8.70 19.43
C LYS A 101 1.09 -8.37 18.77
N LEU A 102 1.07 -7.98 17.49
CA LEU A 102 -0.19 -7.74 16.77
C LEU A 102 -1.04 -9.02 16.63
N GLY A 103 -0.44 -10.20 16.75
CA GLY A 103 -1.14 -11.49 16.74
C GLY A 103 -2.09 -11.70 17.92
N GLU A 104 -1.95 -10.94 19.01
CA GLU A 104 -2.86 -10.96 20.16
C GLU A 104 -4.16 -10.18 19.90
N GLY A 105 -4.25 -9.51 18.75
CA GLY A 105 -5.37 -8.66 18.38
C GLY A 105 -5.12 -7.19 18.72
N VAL A 106 -5.88 -6.32 18.05
CA VAL A 106 -5.74 -4.86 18.16
C VAL A 106 -7.09 -4.18 18.24
N LYS A 107 -7.13 -2.99 18.85
CA LYS A 107 -8.32 -2.13 18.83
C LYS A 107 -8.38 -1.36 17.51
N ALA A 108 -9.58 -1.18 16.98
CA ALA A 108 -9.86 -0.30 15.86
C ALA A 108 -11.04 0.62 16.18
N ILE A 109 -11.12 1.77 15.51
CA ILE A 109 -12.29 2.65 15.57
C ILE A 109 -12.95 2.75 14.19
N ALA A 110 -14.27 2.94 14.15
CA ALA A 110 -14.98 3.23 12.90
C ALA A 110 -14.96 4.75 12.63
N LEU A 111 -14.69 5.14 11.39
CA LEU A 111 -14.74 6.54 10.93
C LEU A 111 -15.37 6.64 9.53
N PRO A 112 -15.95 7.79 9.16
CA PRO A 112 -16.36 8.04 7.78
C PRO A 112 -15.15 8.08 6.84
N ASP A 113 -15.34 7.63 5.60
CA ASP A 113 -14.33 7.64 4.54
C ASP A 113 -14.34 8.96 3.76
N GLU A 114 -13.52 9.91 4.20
CA GLU A 114 -13.37 11.25 3.61
C GLU A 114 -12.33 11.30 2.46
N ARG A 115 -11.91 10.15 1.92
CA ARG A 115 -10.93 10.07 0.82
C ARG A 115 -11.57 10.36 -0.54
N TRP A 116 -10.71 10.61 -1.53
CA TRP A 116 -11.12 10.75 -2.93
C TRP A 116 -11.66 9.45 -3.54
N GLU A 117 -12.21 9.53 -4.76
CA GLU A 117 -12.82 8.39 -5.47
C GLU A 117 -11.82 7.44 -6.15
N HIS A 118 -10.51 7.68 -6.08
CA HIS A 118 -9.49 6.88 -6.77
C HIS A 118 -8.53 6.19 -5.79
N VAL A 119 -9.08 5.61 -4.71
CA VAL A 119 -8.31 4.95 -3.64
C VAL A 119 -7.50 3.76 -4.18
N ASP A 120 -7.92 3.19 -5.31
CA ASP A 120 -7.23 2.12 -6.00
C ASP A 120 -5.85 2.53 -6.56
N ILE A 121 -5.55 3.83 -6.68
CA ILE A 121 -4.25 4.37 -7.07
C ILE A 121 -3.41 4.63 -5.81
N LYS A 122 -2.25 3.98 -5.70
CA LYS A 122 -1.38 4.11 -4.52
C LYS A 122 -0.52 5.39 -4.57
N THR A 123 -1.16 6.53 -4.34
CA THR A 123 -0.52 7.86 -4.39
C THR A 123 -0.02 8.34 -3.03
N THR A 124 0.77 9.42 -3.01
CA THR A 124 1.16 10.10 -1.76
C THR A 124 0.16 11.15 -1.27
N ASN A 125 -1.03 11.25 -1.87
CA ASN A 125 -2.13 12.12 -1.40
C ASN A 125 -2.83 11.51 -0.18
N LEU A 126 -2.05 11.31 0.89
CA LEU A 126 -2.43 10.52 2.06
C LEU A 126 -2.96 11.36 3.23
N ILE A 127 -3.24 12.64 3.03
CA ILE A 127 -3.73 13.51 4.13
C ILE A 127 -4.98 12.93 4.80
N PRO A 128 -6.03 12.46 4.09
CA PRO A 128 -7.18 11.88 4.77
C PRO A 128 -6.82 10.58 5.52
N ASN A 129 -5.93 9.74 4.98
CA ASN A 129 -5.43 8.54 5.67
C ASN A 129 -4.71 8.92 6.98
N ILE A 130 -3.84 9.93 6.94
CA ILE A 130 -3.10 10.44 8.10
C ILE A 130 -4.07 10.96 9.17
N LEU A 131 -5.09 11.71 8.77
CA LEU A 131 -6.09 12.24 9.71
C LEU A 131 -6.91 11.12 10.35
N ALA A 132 -7.30 10.10 9.59
CA ALA A 132 -8.02 8.93 10.11
C ALA A 132 -7.16 8.12 11.09
N GLN A 133 -5.91 7.82 10.72
CA GLN A 133 -4.96 7.11 11.58
C GLN A 133 -4.67 7.90 12.86
N THR A 134 -4.48 9.22 12.77
CA THR A 134 -4.28 10.09 13.93
C THR A 134 -5.49 10.08 14.88
N LYS A 135 -6.71 10.07 14.35
CA LYS A 135 -7.94 9.94 15.16
C LYS A 135 -7.99 8.58 15.89
N ALA A 136 -7.50 7.50 15.28
CA ALA A 136 -7.39 6.19 15.92
C ALA A 136 -6.37 6.17 17.05
N GLU A 137 -5.16 6.69 16.81
CA GLU A 137 -4.10 6.75 17.81
C GLU A 137 -4.50 7.59 19.03
N LYS A 138 -5.16 8.74 18.81
CA LYS A 138 -5.73 9.56 19.91
C LYS A 138 -6.77 8.83 20.76
N LYS A 139 -7.34 7.74 20.27
CA LYS A 139 -8.27 6.85 20.99
C LYS A 139 -7.61 5.53 21.41
N PHE A 140 -6.28 5.45 21.37
CA PHE A 140 -5.51 4.24 21.70
C PHE A 140 -5.92 3.02 20.87
N ALA A 141 -6.31 3.24 19.61
CA ALA A 141 -6.60 2.21 18.63
C ALA A 141 -5.46 2.12 17.62
N TYR A 142 -5.20 0.89 17.15
CA TYR A 142 -4.16 0.60 16.17
C TYR A 142 -4.48 1.18 14.79
N THR A 143 -5.76 1.18 14.40
CA THR A 143 -6.17 1.71 13.10
C THR A 143 -7.60 2.24 13.14
N ALA A 144 -7.95 3.01 12.11
CA ALA A 144 -9.33 3.35 11.80
C ALA A 144 -9.82 2.45 10.66
N ILE A 145 -11.01 1.87 10.82
CA ILE A 145 -11.79 1.23 9.75
C ILE A 145 -12.72 2.29 9.16
N LEU A 146 -12.70 2.41 7.84
CA LEU A 146 -13.39 3.47 7.12
C LEU A 146 -14.70 2.96 6.53
N PHE A 147 -15.71 3.85 6.53
CA PHE A 147 -17.05 3.55 6.05
C PHE A 147 -17.55 4.65 5.11
N ARG A 148 -18.12 4.23 3.98
CA ARG A 148 -18.76 5.09 2.99
C ARG A 148 -20.20 4.63 2.80
N ASP A 149 -21.16 5.53 3.01
CA ASP A 149 -22.60 5.23 2.88
C ASP A 149 -23.05 3.97 3.66
N GLY A 150 -22.45 3.76 4.84
CA GLY A 150 -22.73 2.60 5.70
C GLY A 150 -22.00 1.32 5.29
N ILE A 151 -21.23 1.33 4.20
CA ILE A 151 -20.45 0.19 3.69
C ILE A 151 -19.00 0.32 4.19
N CYS A 152 -18.46 -0.76 4.76
CA CYS A 152 -17.05 -0.83 5.16
C CYS A 152 -16.15 -0.90 3.92
N THR A 153 -15.28 0.08 3.72
CA THR A 153 -14.31 0.07 2.60
C THR A 153 -13.02 -0.64 3.03
N GLU A 154 -12.11 0.09 3.67
CA GLU A 154 -10.84 -0.43 4.15
C GLU A 154 -10.35 0.30 5.41
N GLY A 155 -9.19 -0.06 5.93
CA GLY A 155 -8.54 0.66 7.02
C GLY A 155 -7.79 1.88 6.53
N ALA A 156 -7.36 2.75 7.44
CA ALA A 156 -6.57 3.94 7.09
C ALA A 156 -5.31 3.61 6.27
N THR A 157 -4.71 2.44 6.51
CA THR A 157 -3.47 1.97 5.85
C THR A 157 -3.49 0.47 5.50
N SER A 158 -4.65 -0.19 5.54
CA SER A 158 -4.79 -1.65 5.42
C SER A 158 -6.10 -2.02 4.72
N ASN A 159 -6.22 -3.24 4.20
CA ASN A 159 -7.53 -3.80 3.83
C ASN A 159 -8.21 -4.46 5.04
N VAL A 160 -9.53 -4.60 4.98
CA VAL A 160 -10.33 -5.22 6.06
C VAL A 160 -10.95 -6.52 5.56
N PHE A 161 -10.94 -7.51 6.45
CA PHE A 161 -11.63 -8.77 6.29
C PHE A 161 -12.52 -9.01 7.50
N ALA A 162 -13.67 -9.65 7.30
CA ALA A 162 -14.52 -10.14 8.36
C ALA A 162 -14.75 -11.65 8.19
N VAL A 163 -14.78 -12.39 9.29
CA VAL A 163 -15.14 -13.81 9.26
C VAL A 163 -16.45 -13.98 10.00
N LYS A 164 -17.44 -14.59 9.35
CA LYS A 164 -18.73 -14.92 9.93
C LYS A 164 -19.19 -16.27 9.41
N ASP A 165 -19.57 -17.17 10.32
CA ASP A 165 -20.06 -18.51 10.00
C ASP A 165 -19.08 -19.32 9.10
N GLY A 166 -17.77 -19.14 9.32
CA GLY A 166 -16.72 -19.79 8.53
C GLY A 166 -16.49 -19.19 7.13
N ILE A 167 -17.21 -18.12 6.77
CA ILE A 167 -17.07 -17.42 5.49
C ILE A 167 -16.22 -16.17 5.69
N LEU A 168 -15.27 -15.95 4.77
CA LEU A 168 -14.42 -14.77 4.73
C LEU A 168 -15.04 -13.71 3.81
N TYR A 169 -15.32 -12.53 4.36
CA TYR A 169 -15.86 -11.37 3.65
C TYR A 169 -14.80 -10.29 3.53
N THR A 170 -14.76 -9.58 2.40
CA THR A 170 -13.97 -8.36 2.21
C THR A 170 -14.64 -7.48 1.18
N HIS A 171 -14.44 -6.17 1.21
CA HIS A 171 -15.02 -5.28 0.20
C HIS A 171 -14.51 -5.65 -1.21
N PRO A 172 -15.34 -5.58 -2.27
CA PRO A 172 -14.91 -5.87 -3.63
C PRO A 172 -13.80 -4.90 -4.09
N ALA A 173 -12.95 -5.38 -5.00
CA ALA A 173 -11.80 -4.62 -5.52
C ALA A 173 -12.20 -3.58 -6.58
N ASP A 174 -12.90 -2.52 -6.16
CA ASP A 174 -13.29 -1.35 -6.95
C ASP A 174 -12.38 -0.13 -6.68
N ASN A 175 -12.86 1.09 -6.98
CA ASN A 175 -12.14 2.35 -6.79
C ASN A 175 -12.17 2.89 -5.34
N HIS A 176 -12.92 2.26 -4.43
CA HIS A 176 -13.06 2.69 -3.03
C HIS A 176 -12.04 2.04 -2.08
N ILE A 177 -11.32 1.02 -2.54
CA ILE A 177 -10.26 0.36 -1.77
C ILE A 177 -8.98 0.22 -2.59
N LEU A 178 -7.85 0.17 -1.90
CA LEU A 178 -6.60 -0.24 -2.53
C LEU A 178 -6.60 -1.74 -2.74
N LYS A 179 -6.21 -2.19 -3.94
CA LYS A 179 -5.97 -3.62 -4.23
C LYS A 179 -4.69 -4.08 -3.54
N GLY A 180 -4.78 -4.40 -2.25
CA GLY A 180 -3.65 -4.80 -1.41
C GLY A 180 -2.99 -6.08 -1.88
N ILE A 181 -1.65 -6.14 -1.88
CA ILE A 181 -0.93 -7.38 -2.21
C ILE A 181 -1.20 -8.45 -1.14
N THR A 182 -1.18 -8.08 0.15
CA THR A 182 -1.55 -9.00 1.23
C THR A 182 -2.99 -9.51 1.08
N ARG A 183 -3.94 -8.61 0.75
CA ARG A 183 -5.33 -8.99 0.43
C ARG A 183 -5.38 -10.00 -0.70
N GLN A 184 -4.68 -9.73 -1.81
CA GLN A 184 -4.63 -10.64 -2.95
C GLN A 184 -4.03 -12.01 -2.58
N MET A 185 -2.97 -12.06 -1.78
CA MET A 185 -2.37 -13.32 -1.32
C MET A 185 -3.36 -14.11 -0.44
N ILE A 186 -4.09 -13.43 0.45
CA ILE A 186 -5.13 -14.08 1.27
C ILE A 186 -6.20 -14.70 0.38
N LEU A 187 -6.74 -13.94 -0.58
CA LEU A 187 -7.84 -14.37 -1.44
C LEU A 187 -7.45 -15.47 -2.43
N THR A 188 -6.26 -15.38 -3.01
CA THR A 188 -5.84 -16.25 -4.13
C THR A 188 -5.04 -17.48 -3.68
N ARG A 189 -4.47 -17.45 -2.47
CA ARG A 189 -3.59 -18.52 -1.99
C ARG A 189 -4.03 -19.08 -0.64
N VAL A 190 -4.14 -18.23 0.39
CA VAL A 190 -4.33 -18.69 1.78
C VAL A 190 -5.72 -19.25 2.03
N ALA A 191 -6.78 -18.47 1.76
CA ALA A 191 -8.15 -18.92 1.99
C ALA A 191 -8.50 -20.15 1.12
N PRO A 192 -8.14 -20.21 -0.18
CA PRO A 192 -8.34 -21.42 -0.98
C PRO A 192 -7.58 -22.64 -0.47
N SER A 193 -6.34 -22.49 0.00
CA SER A 193 -5.56 -23.62 0.53
C SER A 193 -6.14 -24.19 1.84
N LEU A 194 -7.02 -23.43 2.50
CA LEU A 194 -7.74 -23.83 3.71
C LEU A 194 -9.19 -24.23 3.44
N GLY A 195 -9.66 -24.19 2.18
CA GLY A 195 -11.05 -24.47 1.82
C GLY A 195 -12.05 -23.45 2.36
N ILE A 196 -11.60 -22.22 2.68
CA ILE A 196 -12.45 -21.16 3.20
C ILE A 196 -13.23 -20.52 2.05
N THR A 197 -14.55 -20.41 2.20
CA THR A 197 -15.41 -19.70 1.24
C THR A 197 -15.17 -18.20 1.36
N ILE A 198 -15.06 -17.53 0.21
CA ILE A 198 -14.78 -16.11 0.10
C ILE A 198 -15.99 -15.43 -0.55
N ILE A 199 -16.40 -14.29 0.02
CA ILE A 199 -17.38 -13.39 -0.58
C ILE A 199 -16.76 -11.99 -0.66
N GLU A 200 -16.60 -11.50 -1.88
CA GLU A 200 -16.29 -10.09 -2.19
C GLU A 200 -17.60 -9.31 -2.40
#